data_AF-A0A414D342-F1
#
_entry.id   AF-A0A414D342-F1
#
_cell.length_a   1.000
_cell.length_b   1.000
_cell.length_c   1.000
_cell.angle_alpha   90.00
_cell.angle_beta   90.00
_cell.angle_gamma   90.00
#
_symmetry.space_group_name_H-M   'P 1'
#
loop_
_entity.id
_entity.type
_entity.pdbx_description
1 polymer ?
#
loop_
_entity_poly.entity_id
_entity_poly.type
_entity_poly.pdbx_seq_one_letter_code
_entity_poly.pdbx_strand_id
1 'polypeptide(L)'
;MDLIERVESYKEIIKECKALEPVSMALAKGYKSATPLQRLEIIRELDTELADVYSVEIPVITVWVRDDNYVTSTREIFLMEPDLESFLHQFRHHLQNEARKPQYKYLLVENNTEADYRIPYKDCVYQMQGEDDARAWARMIMEVV
;
A
#
# COMPACT_ATOMS: atom_id res chain seq x y z
N MET A 1 -0.60 -20.74 -1.42
CA MET A 1 0.12 -19.88 -2.38
C MET A 1 1.16 -19.15 -1.57
N ASP A 2 2.42 -19.31 -1.93
CA ASP A 2 3.54 -18.68 -1.22
C ASP A 2 3.57 -17.17 -1.51
N LEU A 3 4.23 -16.37 -0.67
CA LEU A 3 4.34 -14.92 -0.83
C LEU A 3 5.00 -14.56 -2.18
N ILE A 4 5.99 -15.33 -2.59
CA ILE A 4 6.76 -15.11 -3.83
C ILE A 4 5.85 -15.31 -5.05
N GLU A 5 5.10 -16.42 -5.08
CA GLU A 5 4.14 -16.71 -6.16
C GLU A 5 3.07 -15.62 -6.29
N ARG A 6 2.66 -15.02 -5.16
CA ARG A 6 1.72 -13.88 -5.13
C ARG A 6 2.31 -12.61 -5.71
N VAL A 7 3.56 -12.28 -5.36
CA VAL A 7 4.26 -11.09 -5.87
C VAL A 7 4.41 -11.18 -7.40
N GLU A 8 4.79 -12.34 -7.92
CA GLU A 8 4.90 -12.56 -9.37
C GLU A 8 3.54 -12.41 -10.07
N SER A 9 2.48 -12.95 -9.46
CA SER A 9 1.11 -12.79 -9.97
C SER A 9 0.68 -11.32 -10.02
N TYR A 10 1.00 -10.52 -8.98
CA TYR A 10 0.69 -9.09 -8.97
C TYR A 10 1.45 -8.30 -10.03
N LYS A 11 2.70 -8.67 -10.37
CA LYS A 11 3.44 -8.03 -11.47
C LYS A 11 2.75 -8.24 -12.82
N GLU A 12 2.10 -9.38 -13.03
CA GLU A 12 1.36 -9.65 -14.28
C GLU A 12 -0.01 -8.97 -14.33
N ILE A 13 -0.71 -8.93 -13.18
CA ILE A 13 -2.09 -8.41 -13.07
C ILE A 13 -2.10 -6.88 -12.97
N ILE A 14 -1.16 -6.30 -12.23
CA ILE A 14 -1.10 -4.87 -11.88
C ILE A 14 0.07 -4.21 -12.63
N LYS A 15 0.06 -4.28 -13.96
CA LYS A 15 1.12 -3.69 -14.83
C LYS A 15 1.22 -2.17 -14.71
N GLU A 16 0.16 -1.50 -14.30
CA GLU A 16 0.09 -0.04 -14.10
C GLU A 16 -0.40 0.27 -12.68
N CYS A 17 0.34 -0.22 -11.67
CA CYS A 17 0.04 0.12 -10.28
C CYS A 17 0.25 1.62 -10.04
N LYS A 18 -0.80 2.32 -9.60
CA LYS A 18 -0.76 3.78 -9.43
C LYS A 18 0.22 4.24 -8.36
N ALA A 19 0.56 3.37 -7.40
CA ALA A 19 1.54 3.65 -6.36
C ALA A 19 3.00 3.66 -6.86
N LEU A 20 3.31 3.12 -8.04
CA LEU A 20 4.69 3.04 -8.53
C LEU A 20 5.29 4.42 -8.82
N GLU A 21 4.52 5.31 -9.42
CA GLU A 21 4.98 6.66 -9.74
C GLU A 21 5.31 7.47 -8.46
N PRO A 22 4.40 7.63 -7.48
CA PRO A 22 4.69 8.32 -6.22
C PRO A 22 5.89 7.71 -5.46
N VAL A 23 5.96 6.37 -5.39
CA VAL A 23 7.06 5.70 -4.66
C VAL A 23 8.40 5.89 -5.38
N SER A 24 8.42 5.88 -6.70
CA SER A 24 9.64 6.18 -7.48
C SER A 24 10.15 7.61 -7.25
N MET A 25 9.23 8.58 -7.16
CA MET A 25 9.57 9.96 -6.83
C MET A 25 10.13 10.08 -5.41
N ALA A 26 9.53 9.39 -4.44
CA ALA A 26 10.02 9.33 -3.07
C ALA A 26 11.45 8.75 -2.99
N LEU A 27 11.75 7.69 -3.76
CA LEU A 27 13.11 7.16 -3.83
C LEU A 27 14.09 8.11 -4.53
N ALA A 28 13.66 8.79 -5.60
CA ALA A 28 14.47 9.77 -6.33
C ALA A 28 14.84 10.98 -5.45
N LYS A 29 14.01 11.34 -4.47
CA LYS A 29 14.31 12.35 -3.43
C LYS A 29 15.42 11.93 -2.46
N GLY A 30 16.01 10.74 -2.63
CA GLY A 30 17.19 10.29 -1.88
C GLY A 30 16.85 9.57 -0.58
N TYR A 31 15.65 8.98 -0.48
CA TYR A 31 15.17 8.25 0.71
C TYR A 31 16.21 7.27 1.31
N LYS A 32 16.91 6.53 0.45
CA LYS A 32 17.94 5.55 0.87
C LYS A 32 19.09 6.19 1.66
N SER A 33 19.51 7.39 1.27
CA SER A 33 20.59 8.16 1.92
C SER A 33 20.12 9.15 2.98
N ALA A 34 18.81 9.31 3.16
CA ALA A 34 18.22 10.29 4.06
C ALA A 34 18.36 9.90 5.54
N THR A 35 18.48 10.91 6.41
CA THR A 35 18.37 10.74 7.87
C THR A 35 16.94 10.32 8.26
N PRO A 36 16.72 9.72 9.45
CA PRO A 36 15.38 9.29 9.87
C PRO A 36 14.32 10.41 9.81
N LEU A 37 14.68 11.64 10.19
CA LEU A 37 13.76 12.79 10.10
C LEU A 37 13.42 13.15 8.65
N GLN A 38 14.40 13.12 7.75
CA GLN A 38 14.15 13.36 6.33
C GLN A 38 13.32 12.24 5.69
N ARG A 39 13.53 10.98 6.11
CA ARG A 39 12.69 9.86 5.68
C ARG A 39 11.24 10.04 6.10
N LEU A 40 11.01 10.53 7.32
CA LEU A 40 9.66 10.86 7.79
C LEU A 40 8.99 11.90 6.90
N GLU A 41 9.67 13.01 6.58
CA GLU A 41 9.09 14.05 5.71
C GLU A 41 8.78 13.51 4.31
N ILE A 42 9.68 12.69 3.73
CA ILE A 42 9.43 12.02 2.45
C ILE A 42 8.22 11.08 2.53
N ILE A 43 8.08 10.31 3.61
CA ILE A 43 6.92 9.42 3.80
C ILE A 43 5.63 10.21 3.95
N ARG A 44 5.64 11.37 4.62
CA ARG A 44 4.45 12.22 4.77
C ARG A 44 4.02 12.85 3.44
N GLU A 45 4.98 13.27 2.62
CA GLU A 45 4.70 13.71 1.25
C GLU A 45 4.11 12.56 0.42
N LEU A 46 4.74 11.39 0.47
CA LEU A 46 4.27 10.18 -0.22
C LEU A 46 2.86 9.78 0.21
N ASP A 47 2.55 9.88 1.50
CA ASP A 47 1.22 9.56 2.04
C ASP A 47 0.13 10.48 1.47
N THR A 48 0.46 11.77 1.32
CA THR A 48 -0.44 12.74 0.68
C THR A 48 -0.62 12.41 -0.80
N GLU A 49 0.47 12.15 -1.53
CA GLU A 49 0.44 11.80 -2.96
C GLU A 49 -0.35 10.50 -3.20
N LEU A 50 -0.14 9.47 -2.38
CA LEU A 50 -0.87 8.20 -2.47
C LEU A 50 -2.35 8.38 -2.15
N ALA A 51 -2.69 9.13 -1.11
CA ALA A 51 -4.08 9.39 -0.75
C ALA A 51 -4.83 10.11 -1.89
N ASP A 52 -4.20 11.09 -2.54
CA ASP A 52 -4.77 11.79 -3.70
C ASP A 52 -4.98 10.85 -4.89
N VAL A 53 -3.96 10.05 -5.23
CA VAL A 53 -3.98 9.09 -6.35
C VAL A 53 -5.09 8.03 -6.17
N TYR A 54 -5.28 7.55 -4.95
CA TYR A 54 -6.32 6.60 -4.61
C TYR A 54 -7.65 7.26 -4.25
N SER A 55 -7.70 8.60 -4.19
CA SER A 55 -8.86 9.39 -3.77
C SER A 55 -9.45 8.93 -2.43
N VAL A 56 -8.56 8.61 -1.48
CA VAL A 56 -8.91 8.18 -0.12
C VAL A 56 -8.58 9.27 0.89
N GLU A 57 -9.12 9.14 2.10
CA GLU A 57 -8.75 10.03 3.20
C GLU A 57 -7.30 9.76 3.64
N ILE A 58 -6.53 10.82 3.86
CA ILE A 58 -5.13 10.71 4.30
C ILE A 58 -5.08 10.04 5.69
N PRO A 59 -4.39 8.90 5.85
CA PRO A 59 -4.20 8.28 7.16
C PRO A 59 -3.24 9.11 8.02
N VAL A 60 -3.33 8.98 9.34
CA VAL A 60 -2.42 9.70 10.25
C VAL A 60 -1.19 8.84 10.54
N ILE A 61 0.01 9.34 10.25
CA ILE A 61 1.26 8.61 10.51
C ILE A 61 1.79 8.96 11.90
N THR A 62 2.04 7.95 12.72
CA THR A 62 2.74 8.06 14.01
C THR A 62 3.98 7.17 14.00
N VAL A 63 5.15 7.78 14.19
CA VAL A 63 6.45 7.08 14.15
C VAL A 63 7.09 6.93 15.53
N TRP A 64 8.12 6.09 15.63
CA TRP A 64 8.84 5.74 16.87
C TRP A 64 7.96 5.03 17.90
N VAL A 65 7.05 4.20 17.40
CA VAL A 65 6.21 3.32 18.22
C VAL A 65 6.88 1.96 18.37
N ARG A 66 6.38 1.10 19.26
CA ARG A 66 7.01 -0.21 19.50
C ARG A 66 6.82 -1.20 18.36
N ASP A 67 5.77 -1.05 17.57
CA ASP A 67 5.38 -2.02 16.54
C ASP A 67 4.77 -1.28 15.33
N ASP A 68 4.90 -1.90 14.16
CA ASP A 68 4.25 -1.46 12.94
C ASP A 68 2.82 -2.02 12.92
N ASN A 69 1.82 -1.13 12.88
CA ASN A 69 0.42 -1.55 12.91
C ASN A 69 -0.50 -0.50 12.30
N TYR A 70 -1.64 -0.95 11.80
CA TYR A 70 -2.70 -0.10 11.30
C TYR A 70 -3.93 -0.19 12.20
N VAL A 71 -4.37 0.95 12.73
CA VAL A 71 -5.55 1.03 13.61
C VAL A 71 -6.76 1.52 12.82
N THR A 72 -7.69 0.59 12.58
CA THR A 72 -8.91 0.82 11.79
C THR A 72 -9.78 1.95 12.33
N SER A 73 -9.90 2.08 13.66
CA SER A 73 -10.82 3.04 14.30
C SER A 73 -10.38 4.49 14.12
N THR A 74 -9.07 4.75 14.21
CA THR A 74 -8.47 6.07 14.10
C THR A 74 -7.87 6.34 12.72
N ARG A 75 -7.76 5.28 11.88
CA ARG A 75 -7.08 5.30 10.58
C ARG A 75 -5.62 5.73 10.70
N GLU A 76 -5.01 5.37 11.82
CA GLU A 76 -3.62 5.67 12.13
C GLU A 76 -2.70 4.54 11.67
N ILE A 77 -1.59 4.93 11.04
CA ILE A 77 -0.47 4.06 10.70
C ILE A 77 0.62 4.29 11.76
N PHE A 78 0.92 3.24 12.51
CA PHE A 78 2.04 3.19 13.43
C PHE A 78 3.25 2.60 12.75
N LEU A 79 4.39 3.26 12.91
CA LEU A 79 5.69 2.77 12.44
C LEU A 79 6.73 2.85 13.56
N MET A 80 7.55 1.81 13.69
CA MET A 80 8.68 1.78 14.62
C MET A 80 9.79 2.71 14.13
N GLU A 81 10.13 2.59 12.86
CA GLU A 81 11.04 3.49 12.17
C GLU A 81 10.33 4.06 10.93
N PRO A 82 10.74 5.23 10.41
CA PRO A 82 10.27 5.72 9.13
C PRO A 82 10.86 4.84 8.03
N ASP A 83 10.32 3.64 7.88
CA ASP A 83 10.64 2.65 6.87
C ASP A 83 9.55 2.62 5.78
N LEU A 84 9.97 2.43 4.54
CA LEU A 84 9.11 2.56 3.36
C LEU A 84 8.30 1.29 3.13
N GLU A 85 8.90 0.12 3.35
CA GLU A 85 8.22 -1.16 3.19
C GLU A 85 7.14 -1.31 4.27
N SER A 86 7.48 -1.01 5.53
CA SER A 86 6.51 -0.98 6.63
C SER A 86 5.39 0.03 6.37
N PHE A 87 5.72 1.24 5.90
CA PHE A 87 4.70 2.23 5.54
C PHE A 87 3.75 1.71 4.45
N LEU A 88 4.28 1.20 3.33
CA LEU A 88 3.47 0.67 2.22
C LEU A 88 2.59 -0.51 2.67
N HIS A 89 3.14 -1.39 3.51
CA HIS A 89 2.40 -2.50 4.10
C HIS A 89 1.19 -2.01 4.91
N GLN A 90 1.38 -1.04 5.80
CA GLN A 90 0.27 -0.49 6.59
C GLN A 90 -0.68 0.38 5.77
N PHE A 91 -0.17 1.11 4.77
CA PHE A 91 -1.00 1.87 3.84
C PHE A 91 -1.92 0.97 3.01
N ARG A 92 -1.45 -0.23 2.64
CA ARG A 92 -2.32 -1.21 1.97
C ARG A 92 -3.47 -1.68 2.85
N HIS A 93 -3.25 -1.84 4.16
CA HIS A 93 -4.34 -2.10 5.11
C HIS A 93 -5.34 -0.94 5.19
N HIS A 94 -4.85 0.30 5.07
CA HIS A 94 -5.72 1.46 4.96
C HIS A 94 -6.62 1.38 3.71
N LEU A 95 -6.04 1.11 2.54
CA LEU A 95 -6.81 0.92 1.30
C LEU A 95 -7.82 -0.23 1.40
N GLN A 96 -7.44 -1.37 2.01
CA GLN A 96 -8.34 -2.50 2.23
C GLN A 96 -9.56 -2.11 3.07
N ASN A 97 -9.37 -1.23 4.06
CA ASN A 97 -10.47 -0.73 4.88
C ASN A 97 -11.36 0.25 4.13
N GLU A 98 -10.77 1.16 3.36
CA GLU A 98 -11.53 2.11 2.54
C GLU A 98 -12.35 1.38 1.47
N ALA A 99 -11.81 0.31 0.87
CA ALA A 99 -12.51 -0.55 -0.09
C ALA A 99 -13.75 -1.27 0.48
N ARG A 100 -13.93 -1.32 1.82
CA ARG A 100 -15.17 -1.83 2.44
C ARG A 100 -16.36 -0.88 2.23
N LYS A 101 -16.10 0.40 1.92
CA LYS A 101 -17.15 1.35 1.57
C LYS A 101 -17.61 1.07 0.14
N PRO A 102 -18.94 1.07 -0.14
CA PRO A 102 -19.46 0.77 -1.48
C PRO A 102 -18.90 1.66 -2.60
N GLN A 103 -18.49 2.89 -2.26
CA GLN A 103 -17.93 3.89 -3.18
C GLN A 103 -16.54 3.48 -3.71
N TYR A 104 -15.80 2.65 -2.96
CA TYR A 104 -14.42 2.25 -3.26
C TYR A 104 -14.29 0.76 -3.62
N LYS A 105 -15.38 0.14 -4.09
CA LYS A 105 -15.44 -1.30 -4.37
C LYS A 105 -14.28 -1.83 -5.24
N TYR A 106 -13.80 -1.01 -6.18
CA TYR A 106 -12.75 -1.39 -7.14
C TYR A 106 -11.35 -0.84 -6.79
N LEU A 107 -11.18 -0.26 -5.61
CA LEU A 107 -9.95 0.40 -5.19
C LEU A 107 -8.74 -0.56 -5.19
N LEU A 108 -8.92 -1.78 -4.66
CA LEU A 108 -7.85 -2.77 -4.52
C LEU A 108 -7.38 -3.38 -5.85
N VAL A 109 -8.18 -3.21 -6.92
CA VAL A 109 -7.89 -3.62 -8.29
C VAL A 109 -7.57 -2.43 -9.20
N GLU A 110 -7.14 -1.32 -8.63
CA GLU A 110 -6.75 -0.11 -9.38
C GLU A 110 -7.89 0.45 -10.27
N ASN A 111 -9.15 0.23 -9.89
CA ASN A 111 -10.36 0.54 -10.65
C ASN A 111 -10.49 -0.21 -11.99
N ASN A 112 -9.74 -1.28 -12.21
CA ASN A 112 -9.89 -2.12 -13.38
C ASN A 112 -11.07 -3.10 -13.22
N THR A 113 -12.21 -2.75 -13.81
CA THR A 113 -13.43 -3.57 -13.77
C THR A 113 -13.27 -4.94 -14.45
N GLU A 114 -12.34 -5.10 -15.40
CA GLU A 114 -12.09 -6.40 -16.03
C GLU A 114 -11.27 -7.35 -15.15
N ALA A 115 -10.43 -6.81 -14.25
CA ALA A 115 -9.70 -7.58 -13.26
C ALA A 115 -10.64 -8.20 -12.20
N ASP A 116 -11.76 -7.54 -11.90
CA ASP A 116 -12.81 -8.04 -10.99
C ASP A 116 -13.52 -9.30 -11.55
N TYR A 117 -13.69 -9.41 -12.88
CA TYR A 117 -14.33 -10.58 -13.51
C TYR A 117 -13.39 -11.79 -13.69
N ARG A 118 -12.08 -11.59 -13.69
CA ARG A 118 -11.09 -12.67 -13.88
C ARG A 118 -10.69 -13.38 -12.59
N ILE A 119 -11.00 -12.78 -11.45
CA ILE A 119 -10.82 -13.43 -10.14
C ILE A 119 -12.20 -13.99 -9.76
N PRO A 120 -12.42 -15.31 -9.77
CA PRO A 120 -13.69 -15.89 -9.36
C PRO A 120 -14.10 -15.31 -8.00
N TYR A 121 -15.39 -15.03 -7.78
CA TYR A 121 -15.92 -14.50 -6.51
C TYR A 121 -15.49 -15.30 -5.26
N LYS A 122 -15.09 -16.57 -5.46
CA LYS A 122 -14.51 -17.46 -4.44
C LYS A 122 -13.09 -17.09 -4.00
N ASP A 123 -12.37 -16.31 -4.81
CA ASP A 123 -10.97 -15.91 -4.64
C ASP A 123 -10.82 -14.41 -4.27
N CYS A 124 -11.75 -13.52 -4.64
CA CYS A 124 -11.67 -12.08 -4.30
C CYS A 124 -11.66 -11.78 -2.80
N VAL A 125 -12.37 -12.58 -1.99
CA VAL A 125 -12.41 -12.39 -0.52
C VAL A 125 -11.19 -12.99 0.17
N TYR A 126 -10.48 -13.92 -0.48
CA TYR A 126 -9.34 -14.63 0.10
C TYR A 126 -7.96 -14.22 -0.48
N GLN A 127 -7.92 -13.51 -1.61
CA GLN A 127 -6.66 -13.16 -2.27
C GLN A 127 -6.26 -11.68 -2.16
N MET A 128 -7.18 -10.72 -1.99
CA MET A 128 -6.83 -9.28 -1.93
C MET A 128 -7.16 -8.59 -0.63
N GLN A 129 -7.34 -9.35 0.44
CA GLN A 129 -7.59 -8.84 1.78
C GLN A 129 -6.72 -9.57 2.80
N GLY A 130 -6.33 -8.86 3.84
CA GLY A 130 -5.53 -9.41 4.93
C GLY A 130 -4.03 -9.20 4.75
N GLU A 131 -3.30 -9.75 5.71
CA GLU A 131 -1.88 -9.51 5.91
C GLU A 131 -1.00 -9.96 4.73
N ASP A 132 -1.32 -11.08 4.10
CA ASP A 132 -0.55 -11.62 2.99
C ASP A 132 -0.70 -10.77 1.71
N ASP A 133 -1.87 -10.15 1.46
CA ASP A 133 -2.04 -9.17 0.37
C ASP A 133 -1.22 -7.93 0.65
N ALA A 134 -1.32 -7.41 1.87
CA ALA A 134 -0.66 -6.18 2.25
C ALA A 134 0.87 -6.28 2.13
N ARG A 135 1.44 -7.40 2.57
CA ARG A 135 2.88 -7.71 2.41
C ARG A 135 3.27 -7.94 0.95
N ALA A 136 2.49 -8.71 0.19
CA ALA A 136 2.81 -8.99 -1.21
C ALA A 136 2.75 -7.72 -2.08
N TRP A 137 1.80 -6.81 -1.80
CA TRP A 137 1.69 -5.53 -2.50
C TRP A 137 2.87 -4.61 -2.21
N ALA A 138 3.22 -4.42 -0.93
CA ALA A 138 4.35 -3.59 -0.53
C ALA A 138 5.66 -4.11 -1.14
N ARG A 139 5.87 -5.42 -1.07
CA ARG A 139 7.07 -6.06 -1.64
C ARG A 139 7.12 -5.98 -3.16
N MET A 140 5.98 -6.13 -3.85
CA MET A 140 5.91 -5.95 -5.29
C MET A 140 6.36 -4.54 -5.70
N ILE A 141 5.88 -3.51 -5.01
CA ILE A 141 6.29 -2.12 -5.28
C ILE A 141 7.79 -1.94 -5.05
N MET A 142 8.31 -2.43 -3.93
CA MET A 142 9.74 -2.34 -3.62
C MET A 142 10.65 -3.09 -4.60
N GLU A 143 10.15 -4.14 -5.26
CA GLU A 143 10.90 -4.89 -6.28
C GLU A 143 10.80 -4.29 -7.69
N VAL A 144 9.75 -3.52 -7.97
CA VAL A 144 9.49 -2.94 -9.30
C VAL A 144 10.09 -1.53 -9.44
N VAL A 145 10.18 -0.77 -8.33
CA VAL A 145 10.76 0.59 -8.28
C VAL A 145 12.27 0.56 -8.07
#